data_AF-R7HGZ0-F1
#
_entry.id   AF-R7HGZ0-F1
#
_cell.length_a   1.000
_cell.length_b   1.000
_cell.length_c   1.000
_cell.angle_alpha   90.00
_cell.angle_beta   90.00
_cell.angle_gamma   90.00
#
_symmetry.space_group_name_H-M   'P 1'
#
loop_
_entity.id
_entity.type
_entity.pdbx_description
1 polymer ?
#
loop_
_entity_poly.entity_id
_entity_poly.type
_entity_poly.pdbx_seq_one_letter_code
_entity_poly.pdbx_strand_id
1 'polypeptide(L)'
;MTNETINKSKEELILEIKKRVEDKIIENSNADLIIKLINNSDSLSEAIAIAQLGTTYKRTGFHFDKRLEKLDNTIKYFKKNKELSFVNDEVKLTHKLIIGDNYDALLNLLIEYRNKIDVIYIDPPYGKDSMGEFADVNYNNSITRDNLLSMMYPRLFLAKSLLSDCGVIFCSIDDRNQAYVKCQFDEIFGESNFIGSFIWQKKTGGGQADDYFVTEHEYILAYRKSKEFEWLDFYEDLTETDFKYYDKEKNEKFAITKLEKWGNSAHKEDRPTMYFSIKAPDGSDFFPMSPDGLDGRWRVGKTKMTTFIEENRIYWDKDHKTGRWIPYEKKYFSETKGKLNKSRSILYKIAETGTATNELTSIFGQKDVFVNAKPTELIKHLIQHVNCDIILDFFAGSGTTGQAVMQLNKEDGCNRQFILCTNNEINNKNPNGIAYDVTSKRLKRIMSGECYDGTKNFDWIKNNDPYGDNLDVYEIEKVANFESSENKTPFDVIDETLYGLDKFVSIKDKIEWVCNNFEHTQKNVESDDKWRERLEIK
;
A
#
# COMPACT_ATOMS: atom_id res chain seq x y z
N MET A 1 -53.20 -10.63 -15.89
CA MET A 1 -52.05 -10.57 -16.81
C MET A 1 -52.31 -11.57 -17.92
N THR A 2 -52.05 -11.22 -19.18
CA THR A 2 -52.20 -12.15 -20.32
C THR A 2 -51.04 -13.17 -20.30
N ASN A 3 -51.24 -14.37 -20.88
CA ASN A 3 -50.17 -15.38 -21.02
C ASN A 3 -48.91 -14.83 -21.72
N GLU A 4 -49.09 -13.84 -22.60
CA GLU A 4 -48.03 -13.15 -23.31
C GLU A 4 -47.16 -12.29 -22.38
N THR A 5 -47.75 -11.62 -21.39
CA THR A 5 -47.01 -10.87 -20.36
C THR A 5 -46.18 -11.79 -19.48
N ILE A 6 -46.73 -12.96 -19.11
CA ILE A 6 -46.03 -13.95 -18.27
C ILE A 6 -44.82 -14.53 -19.00
N ASN A 7 -44.97 -14.88 -20.28
CA ASN A 7 -43.88 -15.41 -21.08
C ASN A 7 -42.74 -14.39 -21.26
N LYS A 8 -43.07 -13.12 -21.50
CA LYS A 8 -42.08 -12.04 -21.59
C LYS A 8 -41.28 -11.89 -20.29
N SER A 9 -41.94 -11.92 -19.13
CA SER A 9 -41.25 -11.85 -17.83
C SER A 9 -40.39 -13.09 -17.54
N LYS A 10 -40.76 -14.28 -18.03
CA LYS A 10 -39.91 -15.47 -17.94
C LYS A 10 -38.65 -15.37 -18.81
N GLU A 11 -38.77 -14.79 -20.00
CA GLU A 11 -37.61 -14.54 -20.88
C GLU A 11 -36.59 -13.59 -20.23
N GLU A 12 -37.05 -12.56 -19.53
CA GLU A 12 -36.20 -11.64 -18.75
C GLU A 12 -35.42 -12.38 -17.65
N LEU A 13 -36.09 -13.29 -16.91
CA LEU A 13 -35.43 -14.13 -15.89
C LEU A 13 -34.39 -15.06 -16.50
N ILE A 14 -34.66 -15.65 -17.66
CA ILE A 14 -33.73 -16.54 -18.37
C ILE A 14 -32.51 -15.74 -18.88
N LEU A 15 -32.71 -14.51 -19.35
CA LEU A 15 -31.62 -13.64 -19.79
C LEU A 15 -30.65 -13.31 -18.64
N GLU A 16 -31.18 -13.04 -17.46
CA GLU A 16 -30.37 -12.80 -16.26
C GLU A 16 -29.57 -14.04 -15.84
N ILE A 17 -30.15 -15.25 -15.93
CA ILE A 17 -29.41 -16.50 -15.66
C ILE A 17 -28.28 -16.71 -16.68
N LYS A 18 -28.50 -16.42 -17.97
CA LYS A 18 -27.47 -16.52 -19.01
C LYS A 18 -26.33 -15.53 -18.81
N LYS A 19 -26.65 -14.28 -18.47
CA LYS A 19 -25.63 -13.26 -18.14
C LYS A 19 -24.73 -13.72 -17.00
N ARG A 20 -25.29 -14.40 -15.99
CA ARG A 20 -24.52 -14.96 -14.86
C ARG A 20 -23.59 -16.10 -15.27
N VAL A 21 -23.90 -16.84 -16.32
CA VAL A 21 -22.97 -17.82 -16.91
C VAL A 21 -21.80 -17.10 -17.56
N GLU A 22 -22.06 -16.01 -18.31
CA GLU A 22 -21.01 -15.18 -18.94
C GLU A 22 -20.08 -14.56 -17.89
N ASP A 23 -20.65 -14.07 -16.78
CA ASP A 23 -19.91 -13.54 -15.62
C ASP A 23 -19.19 -14.64 -14.79
N LYS A 24 -19.29 -15.91 -15.21
CA LYS A 24 -18.72 -17.09 -14.51
C LYS A 24 -19.22 -17.27 -13.08
N ILE A 25 -20.46 -16.85 -12.82
CA ILE A 25 -21.12 -16.95 -11.52
C ILE A 25 -21.87 -18.29 -11.37
N ILE A 26 -22.42 -18.84 -12.45
CA ILE A 26 -23.18 -20.10 -12.47
C ILE A 26 -22.57 -21.04 -13.50
N GLU A 27 -22.36 -22.31 -13.14
CA GLU A 27 -21.94 -23.35 -14.08
C GLU A 27 -23.02 -23.63 -15.13
N ASN A 28 -22.62 -23.91 -16.37
CA ASN A 28 -23.54 -24.17 -17.49
C ASN A 28 -24.61 -25.24 -17.15
N SER A 29 -24.20 -26.34 -16.51
CA SER A 29 -25.09 -27.44 -16.10
C SER A 29 -26.22 -27.00 -15.14
N ASN A 30 -25.90 -26.10 -14.21
CA ASN A 30 -26.87 -25.57 -13.25
C ASN A 30 -27.80 -24.56 -13.92
N ALA A 31 -27.25 -23.68 -14.76
CA ALA A 31 -28.04 -22.72 -15.53
C ALA A 31 -29.06 -23.41 -16.45
N ASP A 32 -28.65 -24.48 -17.15
CA ASP A 32 -29.54 -25.27 -18.01
C ASP A 32 -30.73 -25.85 -17.25
N LEU A 33 -30.49 -26.37 -16.04
CA LEU A 33 -31.55 -26.90 -15.17
C LEU A 33 -32.52 -25.80 -14.72
N ILE A 34 -31.99 -24.64 -14.29
CA ILE A 34 -32.80 -23.50 -13.84
C ILE A 34 -33.66 -22.96 -14.98
N ILE A 35 -33.10 -22.78 -16.17
CA ILE A 35 -33.82 -22.32 -17.36
C ILE A 35 -34.93 -23.31 -17.73
N LYS A 36 -34.66 -24.62 -17.66
CA LYS A 36 -35.68 -25.65 -17.88
C LYS A 36 -36.82 -25.55 -16.87
N LEU A 37 -36.52 -25.30 -15.59
CA LEU A 37 -37.54 -25.15 -14.55
C LEU A 37 -38.36 -23.86 -14.73
N ILE A 38 -37.74 -22.72 -15.08
CA ILE A 38 -38.45 -21.44 -15.36
C ILE A 38 -39.43 -21.60 -16.52
N ASN A 39 -39.00 -22.26 -17.60
CA ASN A 39 -39.85 -22.51 -18.76
C ASN A 39 -41.08 -23.35 -18.41
N ASN A 40 -40.93 -24.33 -17.52
CA ASN A 40 -42.00 -25.24 -17.12
C ASN A 40 -42.84 -24.77 -15.92
N SER A 41 -42.59 -23.58 -15.37
CA SER A 41 -43.37 -23.09 -14.23
C SER A 41 -44.82 -22.74 -14.61
N ASP A 42 -45.78 -22.99 -13.73
CA ASP A 42 -47.21 -22.73 -14.00
C ASP A 42 -47.59 -21.27 -13.76
N SER A 43 -46.75 -20.53 -13.03
CA SER A 43 -46.97 -19.11 -12.73
C SER A 43 -45.67 -18.28 -12.79
N LEU A 44 -45.83 -16.96 -12.89
CA LEU A 44 -44.71 -16.02 -12.80
C LEU A 44 -44.09 -16.06 -11.39
N SER A 45 -44.88 -16.20 -10.33
CA SER A 45 -44.38 -16.31 -8.95
C SER A 45 -43.48 -17.53 -8.77
N GLU A 46 -43.83 -18.65 -9.40
CA GLU A 46 -43.02 -19.86 -9.39
C GLU A 46 -41.75 -19.70 -10.24
N ALA A 47 -41.84 -19.07 -11.42
CA ALA A 47 -40.65 -18.73 -12.23
C ALA A 47 -39.67 -17.85 -11.45
N ILE A 48 -40.18 -16.85 -10.71
CA ILE A 48 -39.38 -15.97 -9.86
C ILE A 48 -38.73 -16.77 -8.73
N ALA A 49 -39.46 -17.67 -8.06
CA ALA A 49 -38.91 -18.52 -6.99
C ALA A 49 -37.81 -19.47 -7.51
N ILE A 50 -37.99 -20.04 -8.70
CA ILE A 50 -36.99 -20.90 -9.36
C ILE A 50 -35.75 -20.10 -9.75
N ALA A 51 -35.93 -18.91 -10.36
CA ALA A 51 -34.83 -18.02 -10.67
C ALA A 51 -34.09 -17.62 -9.39
N GLN A 52 -34.82 -17.37 -8.30
CA GLN A 52 -34.24 -17.08 -6.99
C GLN A 52 -33.33 -18.20 -6.49
N LEU A 53 -33.72 -19.48 -6.60
CA LEU A 53 -32.87 -20.63 -6.25
C LEU A 53 -31.56 -20.70 -7.04
N GLY A 54 -31.57 -20.24 -8.30
CA GLY A 54 -30.37 -20.11 -9.13
C GLY A 54 -29.52 -18.88 -8.82
N THR A 55 -30.15 -17.84 -8.26
CA THR A 55 -29.48 -16.58 -7.90
C THR A 55 -29.03 -16.51 -6.44
N THR A 56 -29.52 -17.41 -5.57
CA THR A 56 -29.06 -17.59 -4.19
C THR A 56 -27.77 -18.39 -4.15
N TYR A 57 -26.74 -17.89 -4.81
CA TYR A 57 -25.42 -18.03 -4.22
C TYR A 57 -25.31 -17.00 -3.09
N LYS A 58 -25.19 -17.50 -1.85
CA LYS A 58 -24.35 -16.79 -0.88
C LYS A 58 -23.05 -16.50 -1.65
N ARG A 59 -22.71 -15.22 -1.87
CA ARG A 59 -21.32 -14.85 -2.10
C ARG A 59 -20.56 -15.58 -0.98
N THR A 60 -19.83 -16.65 -1.30
CA THR A 60 -18.98 -17.35 -0.35
C THR A 60 -17.82 -16.41 -0.10
N GLY A 61 -18.06 -15.43 0.76
CA GLY A 61 -17.24 -14.25 0.92
C GLY A 61 -17.60 -13.54 2.20
N PHE A 62 -16.62 -12.90 2.78
CA PHE A 62 -16.80 -12.09 3.97
C PHE A 62 -17.79 -10.95 3.69
N HIS A 63 -18.86 -10.86 4.47
CA HIS A 63 -19.83 -9.76 4.41
C HIS A 63 -19.77 -8.99 5.72
N PHE A 64 -19.81 -7.67 5.60
CA PHE A 64 -19.99 -6.74 6.70
C PHE A 64 -21.04 -5.73 6.26
N ASP A 65 -21.78 -5.16 7.21
CA ASP A 65 -22.77 -4.15 6.91
C ASP A 65 -22.07 -2.88 6.43
N LYS A 66 -22.18 -2.59 5.13
CA LYS A 66 -21.67 -1.32 4.57
C LYS A 66 -22.53 -0.19 5.11
N ARG A 67 -22.01 0.59 6.05
CA ARG A 67 -22.64 1.84 6.48
C ARG A 67 -22.37 2.92 5.46
N LEU A 68 -23.42 3.56 4.97
CA LEU A 68 -23.30 4.73 4.12
C LEU A 68 -22.81 5.91 4.95
N GLU A 69 -21.87 6.68 4.42
CA GLU A 69 -21.49 7.97 5.00
C GLU A 69 -22.73 8.88 5.01
N LYS A 70 -22.90 9.67 6.08
CA LYS A 70 -24.06 10.56 6.21
C LYS A 70 -23.93 11.69 5.18
N LEU A 71 -24.81 11.69 4.18
CA LEU A 71 -24.96 12.83 3.29
C LEU A 71 -25.55 14.00 4.09
N ASP A 72 -24.76 15.06 4.26
CA ASP A 72 -25.23 16.34 4.82
C ASP A 72 -25.29 17.40 3.70
N ASN A 73 -25.99 18.52 3.96
CA ASN A 73 -26.12 19.61 2.98
C ASN A 73 -24.91 20.55 3.01
N THR A 74 -23.71 20.03 3.27
CA THR A 74 -22.49 20.83 3.36
C THR A 74 -21.40 20.34 2.42
N ILE A 75 -20.53 21.27 2.07
CA ILE A 75 -19.38 21.07 1.21
C ILE A 75 -18.17 21.06 2.12
N LYS A 76 -17.35 20.01 2.01
CA LYS A 76 -16.09 19.90 2.74
C LYS A 76 -14.96 20.39 1.84
N TYR A 77 -14.17 21.34 2.32
CA TYR A 77 -13.13 21.99 1.53
C TYR A 77 -11.87 22.26 2.36
N PHE A 78 -10.72 22.37 1.69
CA PHE A 78 -9.47 22.81 2.31
C PHE A 78 -9.52 24.29 2.68
N LYS A 79 -9.14 24.59 3.92
CA LYS A 79 -8.77 25.93 4.39
C LYS A 79 -7.33 25.92 4.86
N LYS A 80 -6.51 26.87 4.38
CA LYS A 80 -5.11 26.97 4.81
C LYS A 80 -5.00 27.41 6.26
N ASN A 81 -4.31 26.60 7.07
CA ASN A 81 -3.92 26.94 8.43
C ASN A 81 -2.59 27.70 8.37
N LYS A 82 -2.66 29.03 8.46
CA LYS A 82 -1.50 29.91 8.36
C LYS A 82 -0.56 29.84 9.57
N GLU A 83 -1.05 29.39 10.72
CA GLU A 83 -0.27 29.31 11.96
C GLU A 83 0.65 28.09 11.97
N LEU A 84 0.18 26.97 11.40
CA LEU A 84 0.95 25.73 11.29
C LEU A 84 1.70 25.60 9.96
N SER A 85 1.31 26.34 8.92
CA SER A 85 2.05 26.38 7.65
C SER A 85 3.35 27.17 7.81
N PHE A 86 4.44 26.69 7.23
CA PHE A 86 5.73 27.40 7.25
C PHE A 86 6.54 27.17 5.97
N VAL A 87 7.33 28.18 5.63
CA VAL A 87 8.30 28.15 4.52
C VAL A 87 9.69 28.28 5.14
N ASN A 88 10.54 27.29 4.92
CA ASN A 88 11.96 27.35 5.28
C ASN A 88 12.79 27.94 4.14
N ASP A 89 12.45 27.63 2.88
CA ASP A 89 13.14 28.10 1.68
C ASP A 89 12.19 28.05 0.46
N GLU A 90 12.01 29.17 -0.25
CA GLU A 90 11.08 29.28 -1.38
C GLU A 90 11.41 28.35 -2.56
N VAL A 91 12.66 27.87 -2.66
CA VAL A 91 13.11 26.97 -3.75
C VAL A 91 12.93 25.50 -3.39
N LYS A 92 12.68 25.20 -2.12
CA LYS A 92 12.53 23.82 -1.62
C LYS A 92 11.12 23.27 -1.83
N LEU A 93 11.00 21.95 -1.78
CA LEU A 93 9.73 21.25 -1.97
C LEU A 93 8.74 21.64 -0.88
N THR A 94 7.46 21.67 -1.23
CA THR A 94 6.37 21.85 -0.26
C THR A 94 5.63 20.55 -0.06
N HIS A 95 5.50 20.13 1.19
CA HIS A 95 4.71 18.98 1.61
C HIS A 95 3.34 19.41 2.16
N LYS A 96 2.39 18.47 2.26
CA LYS A 96 1.02 18.76 2.73
C LYS A 96 0.69 18.00 4.02
N LEU A 97 0.12 18.69 5.01
CA LEU A 97 -0.56 18.09 6.17
C LEU A 97 -2.02 18.52 6.16
N ILE A 98 -2.94 17.57 6.17
CA ILE A 98 -4.39 17.80 6.19
C ILE A 98 -4.94 17.37 7.55
N ILE A 99 -5.59 18.30 8.24
CA ILE A 99 -6.21 18.10 9.54
C ILE A 99 -7.72 17.97 9.33
N GLY A 100 -8.28 16.79 9.60
CA GLY A 100 -9.70 16.55 9.41
C GLY A 100 -10.04 15.07 9.31
N ASP A 101 -11.29 14.77 8.95
CA ASP A 101 -11.66 13.40 8.59
C ASP A 101 -10.98 13.01 7.27
N ASN A 102 -10.38 11.83 7.25
CA ASN A 102 -9.64 11.34 6.10
C ASN A 102 -10.53 11.01 4.89
N TYR A 103 -11.81 10.67 5.07
CA TYR A 103 -12.73 10.52 3.93
C TYR A 103 -12.90 11.83 3.17
N ASP A 104 -13.17 12.92 3.91
CA ASP A 104 -13.31 14.27 3.32
C ASP A 104 -12.00 14.76 2.70
N ALA A 105 -10.86 14.47 3.33
CA ALA A 105 -9.54 14.77 2.79
C ALA A 105 -9.28 14.01 1.47
N LEU A 106 -9.59 12.72 1.41
CA LEU A 106 -9.41 11.91 0.19
C LEU A 106 -10.31 12.40 -0.95
N LEU A 107 -11.55 12.81 -0.66
CA LEU A 107 -12.44 13.43 -1.65
C LEU A 107 -11.83 14.71 -2.24
N ASN A 108 -11.31 15.59 -1.38
CA ASN A 108 -10.66 16.82 -1.82
C ASN A 108 -9.37 16.55 -2.60
N LEU A 109 -8.59 15.54 -2.20
CA LEU A 109 -7.38 15.13 -2.91
C LEU A 109 -7.69 14.59 -4.32
N LEU A 110 -8.87 14.01 -4.58
CA LEU A 110 -9.21 13.50 -5.92
C LEU A 110 -9.30 14.60 -6.99
N ILE A 111 -9.47 15.85 -6.59
CA ILE A 111 -9.52 16.99 -7.50
C ILE A 111 -8.15 17.20 -8.18
N GLU A 112 -7.06 17.04 -7.43
CA GLU A 112 -5.69 17.29 -7.90
C GLU A 112 -4.90 16.00 -8.17
N TYR A 113 -5.09 14.96 -7.35
CA TYR A 113 -4.21 13.78 -7.25
C TYR A 113 -4.81 12.47 -7.78
N ARG A 114 -5.92 12.52 -8.53
CA ARG A 114 -6.49 11.31 -9.15
C ARG A 114 -5.44 10.63 -10.04
N ASN A 115 -5.19 9.35 -9.76
CA ASN A 115 -4.14 8.53 -10.38
C ASN A 115 -2.71 9.10 -10.32
N LYS A 116 -2.34 9.85 -9.28
CA LYS A 116 -1.01 10.46 -9.13
C LYS A 116 -0.21 10.00 -7.91
N ILE A 117 -0.81 9.26 -6.98
CA ILE A 117 -0.13 8.83 -5.76
C ILE A 117 0.61 7.51 -6.02
N ASP A 118 1.91 7.46 -5.75
CA ASP A 118 2.72 6.27 -6.03
C ASP A 118 2.75 5.30 -4.85
N VAL A 119 2.79 5.84 -3.63
CA VAL A 119 2.77 5.02 -2.41
C VAL A 119 1.70 5.54 -1.47
N ILE A 120 0.85 4.63 -1.01
CA ILE A 120 -0.01 4.86 0.14
C ILE A 120 0.49 3.99 1.28
N TYR A 121 0.76 4.57 2.44
CA TYR A 121 0.94 3.82 3.68
C TYR A 121 -0.17 4.18 4.66
N ILE A 122 -0.79 3.19 5.28
CA ILE A 122 -1.77 3.40 6.33
C ILE A 122 -1.53 2.52 7.55
N ASP A 123 -1.77 3.10 8.72
CA ASP A 123 -1.80 2.44 10.02
C ASP A 123 -3.16 2.69 10.69
N PRO A 124 -4.24 2.08 10.18
CA PRO A 124 -5.59 2.30 10.71
C PRO A 124 -5.70 1.78 12.15
N PRO A 125 -6.74 2.18 12.90
CA PRO A 125 -7.01 1.57 14.20
C PRO A 125 -7.26 0.06 14.06
N TYR A 126 -6.62 -0.75 14.91
CA TYR A 126 -6.66 -2.22 14.78
C TYR A 126 -7.96 -2.88 15.27
N GLY A 127 -8.95 -2.10 15.74
CA GLY A 127 -10.24 -2.59 16.24
C GLY A 127 -10.16 -3.37 17.57
N LYS A 128 -11.33 -3.74 18.15
CA LYS A 128 -11.48 -4.67 19.28
C LYS A 128 -12.50 -5.77 18.94
N ASP A 129 -12.42 -6.90 19.64
CA ASP A 129 -13.23 -8.11 19.38
C ASP A 129 -14.71 -8.00 19.80
N SER A 130 -15.07 -7.06 20.68
CA SER A 130 -16.44 -6.95 21.21
C SER A 130 -17.34 -6.06 20.37
N MET A 131 -18.53 -6.57 19.99
CA MET A 131 -19.67 -5.77 19.53
C MET A 131 -20.26 -4.95 20.69
N GLY A 132 -19.58 -3.88 21.09
CA GLY A 132 -20.12 -2.92 22.06
C GLY A 132 -21.31 -2.15 21.49
N GLU A 133 -22.22 -1.70 22.37
CA GLU A 133 -23.39 -0.90 22.00
C GLU A 133 -23.00 0.28 21.10
N PHE A 134 -23.80 0.51 20.05
CA PHE A 134 -23.64 1.51 18.99
C PHE A 134 -22.93 2.78 19.48
N ALA A 135 -21.61 2.85 19.28
CA ALA A 135 -20.81 3.96 19.74
C ALA A 135 -20.74 5.06 18.70
N ASP A 136 -21.08 6.28 19.13
CA ASP A 136 -20.62 7.53 18.54
C ASP A 136 -19.12 7.45 18.22
N VAL A 137 -18.77 7.92 17.02
CA VAL A 137 -17.41 8.04 16.47
C VAL A 137 -16.57 9.00 17.31
N ASN A 138 -16.11 8.51 18.46
CA ASN A 138 -15.04 9.08 19.25
C ASN A 138 -14.10 7.92 19.57
N TYR A 139 -12.81 8.07 19.29
CA TYR A 139 -11.75 7.06 19.49
C TYR A 139 -11.60 6.58 20.95
N ASN A 140 -12.35 7.14 21.89
CA ASN A 140 -12.51 6.63 23.25
C ASN A 140 -13.54 5.49 23.41
N ASN A 141 -14.24 5.09 22.34
CA ASN A 141 -15.10 3.89 22.35
C ASN A 141 -14.61 2.85 21.34
N SER A 142 -14.63 1.59 21.78
CA SER A 142 -14.17 0.40 21.07
C SER A 142 -14.69 0.33 19.62
N ILE A 143 -13.81 0.53 18.64
CA ILE A 143 -14.12 0.27 17.23
C ILE A 143 -14.30 -1.24 17.07
N THR A 144 -15.53 -1.67 16.88
CA THR A 144 -15.87 -3.05 16.51
C THR A 144 -15.30 -3.37 15.13
N ARG A 145 -15.15 -4.66 14.81
CA ARG A 145 -14.73 -5.09 13.47
C ARG A 145 -15.59 -4.47 12.36
N ASP A 146 -16.91 -4.48 12.52
CA ASP A 146 -17.83 -3.93 11.51
C ASP A 146 -17.67 -2.42 11.33
N ASN A 147 -17.43 -1.68 12.41
CA ASN A 147 -17.15 -0.25 12.33
C ASN A 147 -15.83 0.04 11.61
N LEU A 148 -14.77 -0.74 11.90
CA LEU A 148 -13.48 -0.62 11.22
C LEU A 148 -13.65 -0.83 9.71
N LEU A 149 -14.30 -1.91 9.31
CA LEU A 149 -14.49 -2.26 7.90
C LEU A 149 -15.42 -1.27 7.20
N SER A 150 -16.48 -0.83 7.86
CA SER A 150 -17.39 0.20 7.32
C SER A 150 -16.66 1.51 7.08
N MET A 151 -15.81 1.95 8.01
CA MET A 151 -15.01 3.16 7.88
C MET A 151 -13.94 3.02 6.79
N MET A 152 -13.24 1.88 6.75
CA MET A 152 -12.16 1.64 5.79
C MET A 152 -12.67 1.51 4.35
N TYR A 153 -13.83 0.88 4.12
CA TYR A 153 -14.33 0.60 2.76
C TYR A 153 -14.35 1.82 1.83
N PRO A 154 -15.06 2.93 2.16
CA PRO A 154 -15.09 4.10 1.28
C PRO A 154 -13.69 4.73 1.13
N ARG A 155 -12.89 4.78 2.20
CA ARG A 155 -11.55 5.36 2.19
C ARG A 155 -10.60 4.57 1.27
N LEU A 156 -10.65 3.25 1.31
CA LEU A 156 -9.87 2.38 0.43
C LEU A 156 -10.30 2.50 -1.04
N PHE A 157 -11.59 2.71 -1.30
CA PHE A 157 -12.08 2.96 -2.66
C PHE A 157 -11.55 4.29 -3.23
N LEU A 158 -11.54 5.35 -2.42
CA LEU A 158 -10.95 6.64 -2.80
C LEU A 158 -9.43 6.52 -2.94
N ALA A 159 -8.76 5.84 -2.00
CA ALA A 159 -7.32 5.56 -2.06
C ALA A 159 -6.92 4.85 -3.36
N LYS A 160 -7.70 3.84 -3.78
CA LYS A 160 -7.49 3.18 -5.09
C LYS A 160 -7.61 4.19 -6.23
N SER A 161 -8.52 5.15 -6.18
CA SER A 161 -8.70 6.17 -7.23
C SER A 161 -7.62 7.25 -7.25
N LEU A 162 -6.88 7.41 -6.15
CA LEU A 162 -5.72 8.30 -6.04
C LEU A 162 -4.43 7.64 -6.52
N LEU A 163 -4.28 6.31 -6.35
CA LEU A 163 -3.09 5.59 -6.79
C LEU A 163 -2.84 5.70 -8.30
N SER A 164 -1.60 6.01 -8.68
CA SER A 164 -1.10 5.88 -10.05
C SER A 164 -1.16 4.43 -10.52
N ASP A 165 -1.08 4.18 -11.83
CA ASP A 165 -1.13 2.81 -12.36
C ASP A 165 0.07 1.96 -11.90
N CYS A 166 1.20 2.61 -11.61
CA CYS A 166 2.38 2.04 -10.98
C CYS A 166 2.34 2.09 -9.44
N GLY A 167 1.21 2.47 -8.83
CA GLY A 167 1.12 2.73 -7.40
C GLY A 167 0.90 1.48 -6.53
N VAL A 168 1.30 1.58 -5.25
CA VAL A 168 1.14 0.54 -4.23
C VAL A 168 0.54 1.10 -2.94
N ILE A 169 -0.25 0.29 -2.26
CA ILE A 169 -0.74 0.57 -0.90
C ILE A 169 -0.20 -0.47 0.08
N PHE A 170 0.29 0.02 1.21
CA PHE A 170 0.71 -0.75 2.38
C PHE A 170 -0.24 -0.47 3.55
N CYS A 171 -0.69 -1.51 4.24
CA CYS A 171 -1.58 -1.39 5.40
C CYS A 171 -1.04 -2.20 6.58
N SER A 172 -0.62 -1.51 7.64
CA SER A 172 -0.31 -2.13 8.92
C SER A 172 -1.58 -2.61 9.61
N ILE A 173 -1.53 -3.82 10.18
CA ILE A 173 -2.65 -4.42 10.91
C ILE A 173 -2.12 -5.54 11.81
N ASP A 174 -2.80 -5.79 12.94
CA ASP A 174 -2.48 -6.94 13.79
C ASP A 174 -3.35 -8.17 13.47
N ASP A 175 -3.08 -9.25 14.20
CA ASP A 175 -3.72 -10.55 13.98
C ASP A 175 -5.25 -10.54 14.13
N ARG A 176 -5.81 -9.61 14.91
CA ARG A 176 -7.26 -9.57 15.23
C ARG A 176 -8.12 -9.32 14.01
N ASN A 177 -7.63 -8.48 13.09
CA ASN A 177 -8.40 -8.03 11.93
C ASN A 177 -7.69 -8.22 10.58
N GLN A 178 -6.44 -8.71 10.55
CA GLN A 178 -5.69 -8.86 9.30
C GLN A 178 -6.46 -9.64 8.21
N ALA A 179 -7.12 -10.74 8.58
CA ALA A 179 -7.81 -11.58 7.60
C ALA A 179 -9.01 -10.86 6.97
N TYR A 180 -9.75 -10.11 7.79
CA TYR A 180 -10.94 -9.36 7.38
C TYR A 180 -10.57 -8.15 6.53
N VAL A 181 -9.53 -7.42 6.94
CA VAL A 181 -8.98 -6.31 6.17
C VAL A 181 -8.44 -6.81 4.83
N LYS A 182 -7.72 -7.95 4.80
CA LYS A 182 -7.25 -8.57 3.55
C LYS A 182 -8.40 -8.90 2.60
N CYS A 183 -9.48 -9.52 3.09
CA CYS A 183 -10.67 -9.79 2.27
C CYS A 183 -11.29 -8.52 1.69
N GLN A 184 -11.32 -7.43 2.47
CA GLN A 184 -11.81 -6.13 1.98
C GLN A 184 -10.88 -5.54 0.92
N PHE A 185 -9.57 -5.66 1.07
CA PHE A 185 -8.61 -5.28 0.04
C PHE A 185 -8.77 -6.12 -1.23
N ASP A 186 -9.02 -7.43 -1.13
CA ASP A 186 -9.33 -8.28 -2.29
C ASP A 186 -10.57 -7.80 -3.05
N GLU A 187 -11.64 -7.40 -2.34
CA GLU A 187 -12.86 -6.86 -2.98
C GLU A 187 -12.58 -5.54 -3.72
N ILE A 188 -11.76 -4.65 -3.13
CA ILE A 188 -11.53 -3.30 -3.66
C ILE A 188 -10.45 -3.30 -4.74
N PHE A 189 -9.29 -3.89 -4.46
CA PHE A 189 -8.11 -3.89 -5.34
C PHE A 189 -8.10 -5.07 -6.32
N GLY A 190 -8.80 -6.16 -6.00
CA GLY A 190 -8.78 -7.42 -6.75
C GLY A 190 -7.67 -8.34 -6.27
N GLU A 191 -7.99 -9.62 -6.05
CA GLU A 191 -7.05 -10.63 -5.55
C GLU A 191 -5.76 -10.74 -6.38
N SER A 192 -5.86 -10.61 -7.72
CA SER A 192 -4.70 -10.64 -8.63
C SER A 192 -3.69 -9.49 -8.45
N ASN A 193 -4.07 -8.48 -7.68
CA ASN A 193 -3.25 -7.33 -7.33
C ASN A 193 -2.67 -7.42 -5.91
N PHE A 194 -2.92 -8.51 -5.18
CA PHE A 194 -2.21 -8.79 -3.95
C PHE A 194 -0.73 -9.08 -4.25
N ILE A 195 0.17 -8.33 -3.61
CA ILE A 195 1.62 -8.54 -3.74
C ILE A 195 2.07 -9.56 -2.70
N GLY A 196 1.67 -9.36 -1.44
CA GLY A 196 2.09 -10.18 -0.33
C GLY A 196 1.77 -9.55 1.02
N SER A 197 2.11 -10.26 2.09
CA SER A 197 2.02 -9.78 3.47
C SER A 197 3.40 -9.84 4.10
N PHE A 198 3.86 -8.71 4.64
CA PHE A 198 5.07 -8.67 5.46
C PHE A 198 4.72 -8.98 6.91
N ILE A 199 5.59 -9.72 7.58
CA ILE A 199 5.55 -9.99 9.02
C ILE A 199 6.64 -9.14 9.66
N TRP A 200 6.24 -8.09 10.37
CA TRP A 200 7.16 -7.18 11.04
C TRP A 200 7.34 -7.57 12.51
N GLN A 201 8.58 -7.84 12.93
CA GLN A 201 8.91 -8.06 14.34
C GLN A 201 8.87 -6.73 15.10
N LYS A 202 7.82 -6.51 15.89
CA LYS A 202 7.59 -5.23 16.60
C LYS A 202 8.29 -5.12 17.94
N LYS A 203 8.71 -6.25 18.53
CA LYS A 203 9.42 -6.31 19.81
C LYS A 203 10.33 -7.53 19.86
N THR A 204 11.44 -7.43 20.58
CA THR A 204 12.26 -8.58 20.97
C THR A 204 12.18 -8.83 22.47
N GLY A 205 11.93 -10.09 22.86
CA GLY A 205 11.87 -10.51 24.26
C GLY A 205 10.43 -10.67 24.79
N GLY A 206 10.24 -11.69 25.61
CA GLY A 206 8.92 -12.09 26.11
C GLY A 206 8.62 -11.61 27.52
N GLY A 207 7.43 -11.05 27.72
CA GLY A 207 6.81 -10.98 29.04
C GLY A 207 6.16 -12.33 29.37
N GLN A 208 6.18 -12.75 30.64
CA GLN A 208 5.54 -14.01 31.07
C GLN A 208 4.01 -13.93 31.22
N ALA A 209 3.38 -12.91 30.64
CA ALA A 209 1.98 -12.56 30.90
C ALA A 209 1.00 -13.07 29.84
N ASP A 210 1.48 -13.62 28.72
CA ASP A 210 0.62 -14.17 27.67
C ASP A 210 0.26 -15.63 27.99
N ASP A 211 -1.03 -15.99 27.90
CA ASP A 211 -1.56 -17.31 28.31
C ASP A 211 -1.01 -18.48 27.46
N TYR A 212 -0.60 -18.22 26.23
CA TYR A 212 -0.16 -19.26 25.29
C TYR A 212 1.25 -18.99 24.77
N PHE A 213 1.41 -18.00 23.90
CA PHE A 213 2.68 -17.60 23.31
C PHE A 213 2.72 -16.08 23.15
N VAL A 214 3.93 -15.53 23.21
CA VAL A 214 4.13 -14.09 23.05
C VAL A 214 4.00 -13.72 21.57
N THR A 215 3.04 -12.85 21.26
CA THR A 215 2.91 -12.29 19.91
C THR A 215 3.89 -11.14 19.74
N GLU A 216 4.97 -11.39 18.98
CA GLU A 216 6.08 -10.45 18.74
C GLU A 216 6.00 -9.73 17.39
N HIS A 217 4.96 -10.00 16.59
CA HIS A 217 4.84 -9.46 15.24
C HIS A 217 3.50 -8.78 14.95
N GLU A 218 3.50 -8.01 13.87
CA GLU A 218 2.34 -7.44 13.18
C GLU A 218 2.46 -7.69 11.67
N TYR A 219 1.38 -7.46 10.94
CA TYR A 219 1.31 -7.67 9.49
C TYR A 219 1.32 -6.34 8.74
N ILE A 220 1.83 -6.36 7.52
CA ILE A 220 1.73 -5.25 6.57
C ILE A 220 1.27 -5.84 5.24
N LEU A 221 0.01 -5.58 4.89
CA LEU A 221 -0.58 -6.02 3.63
C LEU A 221 -0.11 -5.10 2.49
N ALA A 222 0.31 -5.66 1.37
CA ALA A 222 0.73 -4.91 0.18
C ALA A 222 -0.14 -5.26 -1.04
N TYR A 223 -0.73 -4.23 -1.66
CA TYR A 223 -1.50 -4.34 -2.91
C TYR A 223 -1.04 -3.31 -3.93
N ARG A 224 -0.86 -3.74 -5.17
CA ARG A 224 -0.65 -2.82 -6.30
C ARG A 224 -1.97 -2.31 -6.86
N LYS A 225 -1.94 -1.17 -7.53
CA LYS A 225 -3.10 -0.68 -8.29
C LYS A 225 -3.33 -1.50 -9.56
N SER A 226 -2.26 -1.76 -10.33
CA SER A 226 -2.30 -2.45 -11.62
C SER A 226 -1.08 -3.36 -11.82
N LYS A 227 -1.03 -4.05 -12.97
CA LYS A 227 0.12 -4.89 -13.35
C LYS A 227 1.39 -4.09 -13.69
N GLU A 228 1.29 -2.77 -13.84
CA GLU A 228 2.40 -1.87 -14.15
C GLU A 228 3.32 -1.61 -12.96
N PHE A 229 2.87 -1.89 -11.73
CA PHE A 229 3.71 -1.78 -10.54
C PHE A 229 4.93 -2.71 -10.62
N GLU A 230 6.11 -2.14 -10.39
CA GLU A 230 7.38 -2.84 -10.30
C GLU A 230 7.96 -2.74 -8.88
N TRP A 231 8.35 -3.88 -8.31
CA TRP A 231 9.08 -3.94 -7.04
C TRP A 231 10.59 -3.82 -7.32
N LEU A 232 11.24 -2.81 -6.73
CA LEU A 232 12.67 -2.60 -6.87
C LEU A 232 13.42 -3.50 -5.88
N ASP A 233 14.02 -4.57 -6.38
CA ASP A 233 14.98 -5.37 -5.61
C ASP A 233 16.33 -4.63 -5.52
N PHE A 234 17.01 -4.75 -4.37
CA PHE A 234 18.36 -4.22 -4.22
C PHE A 234 19.41 -5.16 -4.79
N TYR A 235 20.43 -4.58 -5.40
CA TYR A 235 21.67 -5.27 -5.74
C TYR A 235 22.72 -4.86 -4.71
N GLU A 236 23.19 -5.81 -3.92
CA GLU A 236 24.40 -5.58 -3.15
C GLU A 236 25.59 -5.63 -4.10
N ASP A 237 26.41 -4.58 -4.08
CA ASP A 237 27.72 -4.65 -4.69
C ASP A 237 28.51 -5.75 -4.00
N LEU A 238 28.95 -6.71 -4.80
CA LEU A 238 29.87 -7.70 -4.29
C LEU A 238 31.24 -7.05 -4.17
N THR A 239 32.00 -7.48 -3.18
CA THR A 239 33.40 -7.10 -3.02
C THR A 239 34.28 -8.26 -3.42
N GLU A 240 35.56 -8.00 -3.70
CA GLU A 240 36.54 -9.06 -3.91
C GLU A 240 36.65 -10.05 -2.73
N THR A 241 36.17 -9.69 -1.53
CA THR A 241 36.22 -10.56 -0.35
C THR A 241 35.17 -11.68 -0.39
N ASP A 242 34.11 -11.50 -1.19
CA ASP A 242 33.04 -12.49 -1.38
C ASP A 242 33.48 -13.67 -2.26
N PHE A 243 34.61 -13.52 -2.98
CA PHE A 243 35.16 -14.48 -3.93
C PHE A 243 36.35 -15.20 -3.30
N LYS A 244 36.13 -16.44 -2.83
CA LYS A 244 37.11 -17.19 -2.04
C LYS A 244 38.24 -17.83 -2.84
N TYR A 245 38.08 -17.98 -4.15
CA TYR A 245 39.02 -18.70 -5.00
C TYR A 245 39.76 -17.72 -5.92
N TYR A 246 40.96 -18.09 -6.34
CA TYR A 246 41.82 -17.26 -7.17
C TYR A 246 42.28 -18.00 -8.41
N ASP A 247 42.08 -17.39 -9.58
CA ASP A 247 42.56 -17.88 -10.86
C ASP A 247 43.88 -17.20 -11.19
N LYS A 248 44.97 -17.97 -11.16
CA LYS A 248 46.32 -17.45 -11.42
C LYS A 248 46.53 -17.06 -12.88
N GLU A 249 45.83 -17.70 -13.82
CA GLU A 249 46.00 -17.42 -15.26
C GLU A 249 45.35 -16.09 -15.64
N LYS A 250 44.19 -15.79 -15.04
CA LYS A 250 43.45 -14.53 -15.26
C LYS A 250 43.79 -13.44 -14.25
N ASN A 251 44.57 -13.76 -13.21
CA ASN A 251 44.90 -12.85 -12.12
C ASN A 251 43.64 -12.24 -11.46
N GLU A 252 42.66 -13.09 -11.17
CA GLU A 252 41.33 -12.65 -10.72
C GLU A 252 40.67 -13.63 -9.74
N LYS A 253 39.88 -13.12 -8.79
CA LYS A 253 39.09 -13.94 -7.87
C LYS A 253 37.78 -14.43 -8.49
N PHE A 254 37.36 -15.62 -8.08
CA PHE A 254 36.10 -16.22 -8.48
C PHE A 254 35.36 -16.92 -7.32
N ALA A 255 34.05 -17.07 -7.49
CA ALA A 255 33.17 -17.85 -6.66
C ALA A 255 32.77 -19.11 -7.42
N ILE A 256 32.40 -20.17 -6.70
CA ILE A 256 32.04 -21.45 -7.31
C ILE A 256 30.53 -21.69 -7.21
N THR A 257 29.94 -22.23 -8.27
CA THR A 257 28.55 -22.73 -8.25
C THR A 257 28.52 -24.14 -8.81
N LYS A 258 27.95 -25.11 -8.07
CA LYS A 258 27.95 -26.52 -8.48
C LYS A 258 27.30 -26.67 -9.87
N LEU A 259 27.94 -27.44 -10.76
CA LEU A 259 27.43 -27.69 -12.11
C LEU A 259 26.36 -28.79 -12.12
N GLU A 260 26.46 -29.78 -11.23
CA GLU A 260 25.39 -30.75 -10.99
C GLU A 260 24.16 -30.04 -10.38
N LYS A 261 22.97 -30.29 -10.92
CA LYS A 261 21.73 -29.71 -10.40
C LYS A 261 21.40 -30.30 -9.03
N TRP A 262 20.96 -29.44 -8.09
CA TRP A 262 20.44 -29.85 -6.80
C TRP A 262 18.94 -29.52 -6.63
N GLY A 263 18.26 -30.20 -5.72
CA GLY A 263 16.84 -29.99 -5.39
C GLY A 263 15.87 -30.53 -6.44
N ASN A 264 14.69 -29.91 -6.54
CA ASN A 264 13.66 -30.36 -7.48
C ASN A 264 14.15 -30.36 -8.94
N SER A 265 13.71 -31.39 -9.64
CA SER A 265 14.09 -31.72 -11.00
C SER A 265 15.60 -31.87 -11.21
N ALA A 266 16.27 -32.62 -10.33
CA ALA A 266 17.70 -32.90 -10.43
C ALA A 266 18.03 -34.14 -11.26
N HIS A 267 17.03 -34.93 -11.65
CA HIS A 267 17.23 -36.18 -12.35
C HIS A 267 17.34 -35.96 -13.86
N LYS A 268 17.93 -36.95 -14.52
CA LYS A 268 18.03 -37.01 -15.98
C LYS A 268 16.66 -36.97 -16.65
N GLU A 269 15.66 -37.65 -16.09
CA GLU A 269 14.31 -37.78 -16.66
C GLU A 269 13.61 -36.41 -16.77
N ASP A 270 13.91 -35.47 -15.87
CA ASP A 270 13.32 -34.14 -15.90
C ASP A 270 13.71 -33.35 -17.17
N ARG A 271 14.96 -33.52 -17.61
CA ARG A 271 15.56 -32.85 -18.78
C ARG A 271 16.68 -33.72 -19.39
N PRO A 272 16.35 -34.74 -20.21
CA PRO A 272 17.34 -35.69 -20.72
C PRO A 272 18.48 -35.07 -21.54
N THR A 273 18.23 -33.93 -22.20
CA THR A 273 19.24 -33.20 -22.98
C THR A 273 20.35 -32.58 -22.13
N MET A 274 20.19 -32.53 -20.81
CA MET A 274 21.19 -32.04 -19.85
C MET A 274 21.96 -33.17 -19.15
N TYR A 275 21.88 -34.40 -19.66
CA TYR A 275 22.70 -35.53 -19.24
C TYR A 275 23.69 -35.90 -20.35
N PHE A 276 24.97 -35.60 -20.13
CA PHE A 276 26.07 -35.92 -21.04
C PHE A 276 27.39 -35.90 -20.27
N SER A 277 28.42 -36.58 -20.74
CA SER A 277 29.72 -36.59 -20.06
C SER A 277 30.53 -35.32 -20.32
N ILE A 278 31.37 -34.98 -19.36
CA ILE A 278 32.50 -34.05 -19.51
C ILE A 278 33.79 -34.77 -19.07
N LYS A 279 34.96 -34.30 -19.52
CA LYS A 279 36.24 -34.88 -19.09
C LYS A 279 36.64 -34.35 -17.71
N ALA A 280 36.89 -35.25 -16.77
CA ALA A 280 37.45 -34.93 -15.46
C ALA A 280 38.97 -34.69 -15.54
N PRO A 281 39.61 -34.15 -14.49
CA PRO A 281 41.06 -33.87 -14.49
C PRO A 281 41.96 -35.10 -14.72
N ASP A 282 41.47 -36.29 -14.38
CA ASP A 282 42.17 -37.57 -14.62
C ASP A 282 41.89 -38.16 -16.02
N GLY A 283 41.16 -37.45 -16.88
CA GLY A 283 40.81 -37.86 -18.23
C GLY A 283 39.58 -38.78 -18.34
N SER A 284 38.98 -39.18 -17.22
CA SER A 284 37.78 -40.00 -17.20
C SER A 284 36.52 -39.24 -17.66
N ASP A 285 35.52 -39.99 -18.14
CA ASP A 285 34.20 -39.42 -18.44
C ASP A 285 33.40 -39.25 -17.15
N PHE A 286 33.02 -38.01 -16.86
CA PHE A 286 32.23 -37.65 -15.69
C PHE A 286 30.79 -37.35 -16.07
N PHE A 287 29.85 -38.03 -15.40
CA PHE A 287 28.42 -37.81 -15.54
C PHE A 287 27.83 -37.15 -14.27
N PRO A 288 26.83 -36.27 -14.43
CA PRO A 288 26.18 -35.64 -13.29
C PRO A 288 25.35 -36.65 -12.50
N MET A 289 25.38 -36.53 -11.17
CA MET A 289 24.66 -37.40 -10.25
C MET A 289 23.67 -36.57 -9.42
N SER A 290 22.47 -37.11 -9.20
CA SER A 290 21.47 -36.51 -8.31
C SER A 290 21.82 -36.77 -6.84
N PRO A 291 21.18 -36.07 -5.89
CA PRO A 291 21.54 -36.11 -4.47
C PRO A 291 21.33 -37.46 -3.79
N ASP A 292 20.42 -38.24 -4.34
CA ASP A 292 20.10 -39.61 -3.94
C ASP A 292 21.02 -40.66 -4.61
N GLY A 293 22.00 -40.22 -5.41
CA GLY A 293 22.99 -41.08 -6.04
C GLY A 293 22.60 -41.67 -7.39
N LEU A 294 21.43 -41.30 -7.93
CA LEU A 294 20.97 -41.72 -9.26
C LEU A 294 21.54 -40.82 -10.38
N ASP A 295 21.21 -41.15 -11.63
CA ASP A 295 21.54 -40.33 -12.80
C ASP A 295 20.93 -38.93 -12.65
N GLY A 296 21.80 -37.93 -12.49
CA GLY A 296 21.40 -36.54 -12.33
C GLY A 296 21.32 -35.80 -13.66
N ARG A 297 21.30 -34.47 -13.60
CA ARG A 297 21.54 -33.63 -14.77
C ARG A 297 22.40 -32.42 -14.43
N TRP A 298 23.00 -31.86 -15.47
CA TRP A 298 23.66 -30.56 -15.37
C TRP A 298 22.65 -29.44 -15.13
N ARG A 299 23.10 -28.37 -14.48
CA ARG A 299 22.35 -27.11 -14.35
C ARG A 299 22.24 -26.37 -15.69
N VAL A 300 23.14 -26.65 -16.63
CA VAL A 300 23.24 -25.97 -17.94
C VAL A 300 23.17 -26.98 -19.08
N GLY A 301 22.70 -26.53 -20.26
CA GLY A 301 22.67 -27.35 -21.47
C GLY A 301 24.04 -27.53 -22.13
N LYS A 302 24.11 -28.45 -23.10
CA LYS A 302 25.36 -28.84 -23.79
C LYS A 302 26.14 -27.66 -24.38
N THR A 303 25.47 -26.77 -25.12
CA THR A 303 26.11 -25.59 -25.73
C THR A 303 26.83 -24.73 -24.70
N LYS A 304 26.17 -24.40 -23.58
CA LYS A 304 26.75 -23.57 -22.52
C LYS A 304 27.87 -24.30 -21.77
N MET A 305 27.74 -25.63 -21.59
CA MET A 305 28.82 -26.43 -21.00
C MET A 305 30.07 -26.45 -21.90
N THR A 306 29.90 -26.58 -23.22
CA THR A 306 31.02 -26.50 -24.17
C THR A 306 31.76 -25.17 -24.03
N THR A 307 31.04 -24.04 -23.96
CA THR A 307 31.64 -22.73 -23.69
C THR A 307 32.42 -22.72 -22.35
N PHE A 308 31.88 -23.32 -21.29
CA PHE A 308 32.59 -23.40 -20.01
C PHE A 308 33.89 -24.19 -20.08
N ILE A 309 33.93 -25.25 -20.89
CA ILE A 309 35.14 -26.05 -21.10
C ILE A 309 36.16 -25.25 -21.90
N GLU A 310 35.74 -24.66 -23.02
CA GLU A 310 36.61 -23.88 -23.92
C GLU A 310 37.22 -22.65 -23.23
N GLU A 311 36.47 -21.99 -22.35
CA GLU A 311 36.90 -20.78 -21.63
C GLU A 311 37.56 -21.07 -20.26
N ASN A 312 37.89 -22.34 -19.97
CA ASN A 312 38.48 -22.77 -18.69
C ASN A 312 37.67 -22.31 -17.44
N ARG A 313 36.33 -22.36 -17.53
CA ARG A 313 35.39 -21.94 -16.47
C ARG A 313 34.99 -23.06 -15.51
N ILE A 314 35.56 -24.26 -15.63
CA ILE A 314 35.26 -25.37 -14.73
C ILE A 314 36.35 -25.45 -13.66
N TYR A 315 35.95 -25.26 -12.41
CA TYR A 315 36.77 -25.56 -11.23
C TYR A 315 36.42 -26.95 -10.72
N TRP A 316 37.43 -27.81 -10.60
CA TRP A 316 37.28 -29.16 -10.09
C TRP A 316 37.74 -29.22 -8.64
N ASP A 317 36.86 -29.67 -7.76
CA ASP A 317 37.19 -29.99 -6.37
C ASP A 317 37.09 -31.51 -6.15
N LYS A 318 37.72 -32.02 -5.09
CA LYS A 318 37.66 -33.45 -4.76
C LYS A 318 36.95 -33.62 -3.43
N ASP A 319 35.86 -34.39 -3.44
CA ASP A 319 35.14 -34.71 -2.21
C ASP A 319 36.07 -35.47 -1.23
N HIS A 320 36.30 -34.90 -0.05
CA HIS A 320 37.25 -35.46 0.90
C HIS A 320 36.84 -36.82 1.48
N LYS A 321 35.55 -37.19 1.42
CA LYS A 321 35.03 -38.45 1.98
C LYS A 321 35.06 -39.58 0.94
N THR A 322 34.63 -39.29 -0.27
CA THR A 322 34.42 -40.27 -1.35
C THR A 322 35.54 -40.25 -2.39
N GLY A 323 36.35 -39.19 -2.42
CA GLY A 323 37.38 -39.00 -3.45
C GLY A 323 36.81 -38.65 -4.83
N ARG A 324 35.49 -38.48 -4.96
CA ARG A 324 34.82 -38.15 -6.22
C ARG A 324 35.13 -36.71 -6.63
N TRP A 325 35.41 -36.48 -7.91
CA TRP A 325 35.50 -35.14 -8.47
C TRP A 325 34.15 -34.42 -8.42
N ILE A 326 34.16 -33.13 -8.13
CA ILE A 326 32.96 -32.28 -8.15
C ILE A 326 33.26 -31.07 -9.04
N PRO A 327 32.54 -30.92 -10.18
CA PRO A 327 32.71 -29.79 -11.06
C PRO A 327 31.85 -28.59 -10.61
N TYR A 328 32.47 -27.42 -10.61
CA TYR A 328 31.86 -26.13 -10.33
C TYR A 328 32.10 -25.14 -11.48
N GLU A 329 31.14 -24.24 -11.71
CA GLU A 329 31.31 -23.06 -12.56
C GLU A 329 32.13 -22.01 -11.79
N LYS A 330 33.21 -21.49 -12.39
CA LYS A 330 33.90 -20.27 -11.95
C LYS A 330 33.06 -19.05 -12.33
N LYS A 331 32.67 -18.25 -11.34
CA LYS A 331 32.04 -16.94 -11.52
C LYS A 331 33.01 -15.86 -11.09
N TYR A 332 33.58 -15.15 -12.05
CA TYR A 332 34.60 -14.14 -11.81
C TYR A 332 34.01 -12.86 -11.24
N PHE A 333 34.80 -12.15 -10.43
CA PHE A 333 34.38 -10.92 -9.79
C PHE A 333 33.98 -9.83 -10.79
N SER A 334 34.81 -9.60 -11.81
CA SER A 334 34.59 -8.61 -12.88
C SER A 334 33.31 -8.83 -13.69
N GLU A 335 32.84 -10.08 -13.77
CA GLU A 335 31.66 -10.46 -14.55
C GLU A 335 30.39 -10.56 -13.69
N THR A 336 30.52 -10.58 -12.37
CA THR A 336 29.39 -10.77 -11.46
C THR A 336 28.77 -9.42 -11.13
N LYS A 337 27.65 -9.10 -11.77
CA LYS A 337 26.85 -7.91 -11.50
C LYS A 337 26.10 -8.03 -10.16
N GLY A 338 26.80 -7.71 -9.08
CA GLY A 338 26.25 -7.69 -7.73
C GLY A 338 25.56 -9.00 -7.32
N LYS A 339 24.91 -8.98 -6.16
CA LYS A 339 24.03 -10.05 -5.72
C LYS A 339 22.64 -9.46 -5.55
N LEU A 340 21.70 -9.96 -6.35
CA LEU A 340 20.28 -9.66 -6.17
C LEU A 340 19.88 -10.10 -4.76
N ASN A 341 19.61 -9.13 -3.89
CA ASN A 341 19.11 -9.38 -2.54
C ASN A 341 17.60 -9.17 -2.56
N LYS A 342 16.88 -10.28 -2.75
CA LYS A 342 15.42 -10.25 -2.71
C LYS A 342 14.92 -9.95 -1.30
N SER A 343 14.01 -8.99 -1.21
CA SER A 343 13.34 -8.66 0.03
C SER A 343 12.69 -9.90 0.64
N ARG A 344 12.82 -10.03 1.96
CA ARG A 344 12.21 -11.10 2.72
C ARG A 344 10.85 -10.62 3.20
N SER A 345 9.84 -11.50 3.17
CA SER A 345 8.52 -11.19 3.73
C SER A 345 8.52 -11.13 5.26
N ILE A 346 9.57 -11.62 5.93
CA ILE A 346 9.71 -11.50 7.38
C ILE A 346 10.77 -10.44 7.67
N LEU A 347 10.33 -9.34 8.28
CA LEU A 347 11.13 -8.15 8.57
C LEU A 347 11.70 -8.26 9.98
N TYR A 348 12.85 -8.94 10.08
CA TYR A 348 13.65 -9.02 11.30
C TYR A 348 14.61 -7.85 11.40
N LYS A 349 14.80 -7.32 12.62
CA LYS A 349 15.84 -6.34 12.95
C LYS A 349 15.81 -5.05 12.11
N ILE A 350 14.65 -4.65 11.58
CA ILE A 350 14.50 -3.36 10.90
C ILE A 350 14.39 -2.24 11.94
N ALA A 351 13.35 -2.28 12.77
CA ALA A 351 13.16 -1.44 13.95
C ALA A 351 12.00 -2.01 14.78
N GLU A 352 11.91 -1.65 16.04
CA GLU A 352 10.86 -2.11 16.95
C GLU A 352 10.00 -0.94 17.42
N THR A 353 8.86 -1.22 18.09
CA THR A 353 8.04 -0.17 18.71
C THR A 353 8.85 0.66 19.71
N GLY A 354 9.78 0.05 20.44
CA GLY A 354 10.68 0.76 21.35
C GLY A 354 11.59 1.76 20.64
N THR A 355 12.00 1.47 19.40
CA THR A 355 12.77 2.39 18.55
C THR A 355 11.95 3.65 18.25
N ALA A 356 10.67 3.50 17.89
CA ALA A 356 9.77 4.62 17.62
C ALA A 356 9.52 5.49 18.86
N THR A 357 9.35 4.87 20.03
CA THR A 357 9.19 5.59 21.31
C THR A 357 10.42 6.44 21.65
N ASN A 358 11.62 5.88 21.46
CA ASN A 358 12.87 6.61 21.70
C ASN A 358 13.06 7.77 20.72
N GLU A 359 12.74 7.56 19.44
CA GLU A 359 12.79 8.60 18.43
C GLU A 359 11.84 9.77 18.79
N LEU A 360 10.57 9.49 19.08
CA LEU A 360 9.63 10.52 19.52
C LEU A 360 10.09 11.20 20.81
N THR A 361 10.62 10.46 21.78
CA THR A 361 11.15 11.05 23.02
C THR A 361 12.26 12.05 22.70
N SER A 362 13.15 11.73 21.76
CA SER A 362 14.24 12.64 21.35
C SER A 362 13.73 13.92 20.67
N ILE A 363 12.66 13.83 19.88
CA ILE A 363 12.04 14.95 19.18
C ILE A 363 11.25 15.82 20.16
N PHE A 364 10.51 15.20 21.07
CA PHE A 364 9.60 15.90 21.97
C PHE A 364 10.24 16.38 23.26
N GLY A 365 11.32 15.73 23.71
CA GLY A 365 11.90 15.92 25.04
C GLY A 365 11.06 15.28 26.16
N GLN A 366 10.00 14.55 25.80
CA GLN A 366 9.04 13.95 26.73
C GLN A 366 8.69 12.54 26.23
N LYS A 367 8.60 11.59 27.17
CA LYS A 367 8.15 10.23 26.89
C LYS A 367 6.63 10.16 26.70
N ASP A 368 6.18 9.17 25.94
CA ASP A 368 4.78 8.76 25.83
C ASP A 368 3.79 9.83 25.33
N VAL A 369 4.28 10.81 24.56
CA VAL A 369 3.47 11.84 23.87
C VAL A 369 2.49 11.23 22.86
N PHE A 370 2.86 10.10 22.27
CA PHE A 370 2.02 9.32 21.37
C PHE A 370 2.25 7.84 21.66
N VAL A 371 1.19 7.04 21.57
CA VAL A 371 1.23 5.61 21.86
C VAL A 371 1.21 4.83 20.55
N ASN A 372 2.03 3.78 20.44
CA ASN A 372 2.09 2.89 19.27
C ASN A 372 2.49 3.57 17.96
N ALA A 373 3.37 4.59 18.00
CA ALA A 373 3.98 5.11 16.79
C ALA A 373 4.77 4.01 16.05
N LYS A 374 4.71 4.04 14.72
CA LYS A 374 5.54 3.18 13.87
C LYS A 374 6.95 3.77 13.77
N PRO A 375 8.01 2.94 13.68
CA PRO A 375 9.36 3.44 13.53
C PRO A 375 9.63 3.91 12.10
N THR A 376 10.37 5.01 11.97
CA THR A 376 10.71 5.62 10.67
C THR A 376 11.40 4.62 9.74
N GLU A 377 12.34 3.82 10.25
CA GLU A 377 13.08 2.82 9.45
C GLU A 377 12.18 1.73 8.82
N LEU A 378 11.05 1.38 9.45
CA LEU A 378 10.09 0.45 8.85
C LEU A 378 9.44 1.06 7.60
N ILE A 379 9.02 2.33 7.69
CA ILE A 379 8.36 3.01 6.57
C ILE A 379 9.36 3.27 5.45
N LYS A 380 10.59 3.68 5.80
CA LYS A 380 11.69 3.80 4.83
C LYS A 380 11.94 2.50 4.10
N HIS A 381 11.98 1.38 4.84
CA HIS A 381 12.20 0.06 4.28
C HIS A 381 11.15 -0.33 3.22
N LEU A 382 9.90 0.12 3.37
CA LEU A 382 8.85 -0.13 2.37
C LEU A 382 8.98 0.81 1.16
N ILE A 383 9.19 2.11 1.39
CA ILE A 383 9.24 3.13 0.33
C ILE A 383 10.42 2.91 -0.61
N GLN A 384 11.59 2.52 -0.10
CA GLN A 384 12.80 2.32 -0.90
C GLN A 384 12.67 1.23 -2.00
N HIS A 385 11.64 0.39 -1.93
CA HIS A 385 11.33 -0.64 -2.93
C HIS A 385 10.45 -0.16 -4.07
N VAL A 386 10.12 1.13 -4.10
CA VAL A 386 9.22 1.73 -5.09
C VAL A 386 9.87 2.97 -5.65
N ASN A 387 9.85 3.12 -6.98
CA ASN A 387 10.14 4.41 -7.58
C ASN A 387 8.91 5.30 -7.41
N CYS A 388 9.00 6.31 -6.56
CA CYS A 388 7.86 7.11 -6.16
C CYS A 388 8.22 8.58 -6.04
N ASP A 389 7.30 9.45 -6.46
CA ASP A 389 7.40 10.90 -6.27
C ASP A 389 6.45 11.35 -5.16
N ILE A 390 5.26 10.77 -5.06
CA ILE A 390 4.23 11.21 -4.10
C ILE A 390 3.80 10.07 -3.18
N ILE A 391 3.90 10.33 -1.87
CA ILE A 391 3.54 9.40 -0.80
C ILE A 391 2.38 9.98 0.02
N LEU A 392 1.32 9.20 0.20
CA LEU A 392 0.15 9.57 1.00
C LEU A 392 0.02 8.66 2.23
N ASP A 393 -0.23 9.27 3.38
CA ASP A 393 -0.64 8.56 4.58
C ASP A 393 -1.84 9.28 5.20
N PHE A 394 -3.02 8.66 5.06
CA PHE A 394 -4.28 9.20 5.56
C PHE A 394 -4.70 8.64 6.93
N PHE A 395 -3.76 7.99 7.63
CA PHE A 395 -3.82 7.63 9.04
C PHE A 395 -2.53 8.07 9.73
N ALA A 396 -2.08 9.30 9.47
CA ALA A 396 -0.71 9.72 9.74
C ALA A 396 -0.30 9.66 11.21
N GLY A 397 -1.26 9.72 12.14
CA GLY A 397 -1.02 9.65 13.57
C GLY A 397 0.13 10.57 14.00
N SER A 398 1.23 9.99 14.49
CA SER A 398 2.39 10.76 14.94
C SER A 398 3.18 11.48 13.84
N GLY A 399 2.94 11.21 12.55
CA GLY A 399 3.68 11.81 11.43
C GLY A 399 4.94 11.03 11.03
N THR A 400 4.99 9.72 11.30
CA THR A 400 6.15 8.86 10.98
C THR A 400 6.47 8.88 9.49
N THR A 401 5.45 8.74 8.63
CA THR A 401 5.62 8.67 7.18
C THR A 401 6.28 9.93 6.61
N GLY A 402 5.88 11.12 7.08
CA GLY A 402 6.51 12.37 6.64
C GLY A 402 8.00 12.44 7.00
N GLN A 403 8.37 12.01 8.20
CA GLN A 403 9.79 11.92 8.59
C GLN A 403 10.56 10.90 7.72
N ALA A 404 9.97 9.74 7.45
CA ALA A 404 10.62 8.70 6.63
C ALA A 404 10.92 9.19 5.21
N VAL A 405 9.97 9.90 4.60
CA VAL A 405 10.14 10.50 3.27
C VAL A 405 11.29 11.50 3.25
N MET A 406 11.33 12.42 4.21
CA MET A 406 12.40 13.43 4.28
C MET A 406 13.77 12.81 4.56
N GLN A 407 13.83 11.80 5.42
CA GLN A 407 15.06 11.09 5.69
C GLN A 407 15.57 10.34 4.46
N LEU A 408 14.69 9.67 3.70
CA LEU A 408 15.07 9.04 2.43
C LEU A 408 15.59 10.05 1.41
N ASN A 409 14.90 11.19 1.22
CA ASN A 409 15.37 12.25 0.32
C ASN A 409 16.77 12.75 0.70
N LYS A 410 17.07 12.86 2.00
CA LYS A 410 18.42 13.23 2.47
C LYS A 410 19.45 12.12 2.19
N GLU A 411 19.06 10.86 2.31
CA GLU A 411 19.94 9.70 2.14
C GLU A 411 20.27 9.41 0.67
N ASP A 412 19.30 9.52 -0.24
CA ASP A 412 19.47 9.15 -1.65
C ASP A 412 19.42 10.33 -2.64
N GLY A 413 19.17 11.55 -2.15
CA GLY A 413 19.16 12.77 -2.97
C GLY A 413 17.92 12.92 -3.87
N CYS A 414 16.87 12.12 -3.66
CA CYS A 414 15.61 12.25 -4.39
C CYS A 414 14.73 13.37 -3.80
N ASN A 415 13.61 13.65 -4.49
CA ASN A 415 12.73 14.79 -4.23
C ASN A 415 11.28 14.36 -3.95
N ARG A 416 11.10 13.34 -3.11
CA ARG A 416 9.78 12.77 -2.80
C ARG A 416 8.93 13.74 -1.98
N GLN A 417 7.65 13.87 -2.30
CA GLN A 417 6.69 14.66 -1.54
C GLN A 417 5.79 13.78 -0.68
N PHE A 418 5.54 14.18 0.57
CA PHE A 418 4.51 13.56 1.39
C PHE A 418 3.22 14.38 1.45
N ILE A 419 2.11 13.66 1.57
CA ILE A 419 0.79 14.16 1.94
C ILE A 419 0.33 13.37 3.16
N LEU A 420 0.17 14.03 4.29
CA LEU A 420 -0.35 13.41 5.51
C LEU A 420 -1.78 13.85 5.76
N CYS A 421 -2.64 12.95 6.23
CA CYS A 421 -3.91 13.30 6.83
C CYS A 421 -4.06 12.65 8.20
N THR A 422 -4.47 13.44 9.18
CA THR A 422 -4.75 13.00 10.54
C THR A 422 -5.97 13.74 11.08
N ASN A 423 -6.74 13.06 11.94
CA ASN A 423 -7.79 13.73 12.68
C ASN A 423 -7.17 14.59 13.81
N ASN A 424 -7.91 15.57 14.31
CA ASN A 424 -7.46 16.34 15.48
C ASN A 424 -8.11 15.85 16.77
N GLU A 425 -8.00 14.55 17.04
CA GLU A 425 -8.61 13.98 18.24
C GLU A 425 -7.95 14.53 19.51
N ILE A 426 -8.77 15.06 20.43
CA ILE A 426 -8.35 15.59 21.73
C ILE A 426 -8.42 14.49 22.79
N ASN A 427 -7.35 14.38 23.59
CA ASN A 427 -7.32 13.50 24.75
C ASN A 427 -6.45 14.10 25.88
N ASN A 428 -6.36 13.41 27.02
CA ASN A 428 -5.61 13.90 28.19
C ASN A 428 -4.11 14.13 27.94
N LYS A 429 -3.52 13.44 26.94
CA LYS A 429 -2.11 13.62 26.55
C LYS A 429 -1.91 14.73 25.52
N ASN A 430 -2.93 14.94 24.68
CA ASN A 430 -2.93 15.87 23.56
C ASN A 430 -4.14 16.83 23.68
N PRO A 431 -4.10 17.80 24.62
CA PRO A 431 -5.23 18.69 24.91
C PRO A 431 -5.62 19.62 23.75
N ASN A 432 -4.72 19.92 22.82
CA ASN A 432 -5.02 20.66 21.58
C ASN A 432 -5.30 19.74 20.38
N GLY A 433 -5.23 18.43 20.61
CA GLY A 433 -5.46 17.37 19.63
C GLY A 433 -4.19 16.83 18.99
N ILE A 434 -4.26 15.59 18.49
CA ILE A 434 -3.10 14.86 17.93
C ILE A 434 -2.40 15.65 16.81
N ALA A 435 -3.15 16.30 15.93
CA ALA A 435 -2.59 17.04 14.81
C ALA A 435 -1.72 18.22 15.27
N TYR A 436 -2.18 18.96 16.29
CA TYR A 436 -1.51 20.14 16.83
C TYR A 436 -0.41 19.78 17.83
N ASP A 437 -0.66 18.81 18.72
CA ASP A 437 0.27 18.47 19.80
C ASP A 437 1.32 17.44 19.40
N VAL A 438 1.10 16.68 18.32
CA VAL A 438 2.02 15.63 17.89
C VAL A 438 2.43 15.82 16.44
N THR A 439 1.54 15.63 15.48
CA THR A 439 1.90 15.49 14.05
C THR A 439 2.62 16.75 13.53
N SER A 440 1.98 17.92 13.64
CA SER A 440 2.54 19.19 13.16
C SER A 440 3.78 19.62 13.94
N LYS A 441 3.85 19.36 15.25
CA LYS A 441 5.02 19.65 16.08
C LYS A 441 6.21 18.77 15.73
N ARG A 442 5.99 17.47 15.46
CA ARG A 442 7.03 16.55 14.96
C ARG A 442 7.61 17.11 13.66
N LEU A 443 6.74 17.40 12.68
CA LEU A 443 7.15 17.93 11.38
C LEU A 443 7.92 19.26 11.52
N LYS A 444 7.37 20.23 12.24
CA LYS A 444 8.03 21.53 12.47
C LYS A 444 9.44 21.36 13.06
N ARG A 445 9.59 20.53 14.09
CA ARG A 445 10.88 20.28 14.75
C ARG A 445 11.91 19.62 13.84
N ILE A 446 11.52 18.61 13.08
CA ILE A 446 12.47 17.89 12.21
C ILE A 446 12.75 18.64 10.90
N MET A 447 11.82 19.46 10.42
CA MET A 447 11.97 20.23 9.17
C MET A 447 12.79 21.51 9.40
N SER A 448 12.45 22.30 10.43
CA SER A 448 13.11 23.59 10.66
C SER A 448 14.12 23.59 11.81
N GLY A 449 14.19 22.53 12.62
CA GLY A 449 15.10 22.47 13.78
C GLY A 449 14.65 23.30 14.98
N GLU A 450 13.38 23.71 15.03
CA GLU A 450 12.81 24.55 16.07
C GLU A 450 11.34 24.23 16.29
N CYS A 451 10.83 24.60 17.46
CA CYS A 451 9.41 24.58 17.78
C CYS A 451 8.69 25.80 17.15
N TYR A 452 7.35 25.79 17.18
CA TYR A 452 6.54 26.94 16.74
C TYR A 452 6.77 28.21 17.58
N ASP A 453 7.23 28.08 18.82
CA ASP A 453 7.62 29.20 19.69
C ASP A 453 9.09 29.65 19.48
N GLY A 454 9.78 29.09 18.48
CA GLY A 454 11.18 29.38 18.17
C GLY A 454 12.21 28.66 19.06
N THR A 455 11.77 27.87 20.05
CA THR A 455 12.70 27.14 20.92
C THR A 455 13.41 26.00 20.19
N LYS A 456 14.67 25.77 20.55
CA LYS A 456 15.54 24.73 19.96
C LYS A 456 16.07 23.73 20.98
N ASN A 457 15.34 23.50 22.09
CA ASN A 457 15.80 22.65 23.19
C ASN A 457 15.16 21.26 23.14
N PHE A 458 15.67 20.38 22.29
CA PHE A 458 15.28 18.97 22.23
C PHE A 458 16.45 18.11 21.73
N ASP A 459 16.45 16.83 22.06
CA ASP A 459 17.63 15.97 21.88
C ASP A 459 17.89 15.61 20.41
N TRP A 460 16.86 15.55 19.58
CA TRP A 460 16.96 15.13 18.19
C TRP A 460 17.97 15.97 17.39
N ILE A 461 17.99 17.29 17.55
CA ILE A 461 18.91 18.20 16.84
C ILE A 461 20.38 18.05 17.26
N LYS A 462 20.69 17.34 18.35
CA LYS A 462 22.08 17.11 18.78
C LYS A 462 22.82 16.17 17.82
N ASN A 463 22.07 15.27 17.17
CA ASN A 463 22.61 14.23 16.30
C ASN A 463 22.10 14.35 14.86
N ASN A 464 21.20 15.30 14.56
CA ASN A 464 20.56 15.43 13.26
C ASN A 464 20.47 16.90 12.85
N ASP A 465 20.83 17.19 11.60
CA ASP A 465 20.46 18.47 10.98
C ASP A 465 18.99 18.45 10.56
N PRO A 466 18.29 19.60 10.65
CA PRO A 466 16.94 19.74 10.11
C PRO A 466 16.88 19.34 8.64
N TYR A 467 15.80 18.65 8.26
CA TYR A 467 15.64 18.15 6.90
C TYR A 467 15.36 19.25 5.87
N GLY A 468 14.83 20.40 6.31
CA GLY A 468 14.44 21.49 5.43
C GLY A 468 13.01 21.32 4.90
N ASP A 469 12.80 21.70 3.64
CA ASP A 469 11.52 21.73 2.93
C ASP A 469 10.44 22.59 3.60
N ASN A 470 9.34 22.81 2.90
CA ASN A 470 8.21 23.64 3.34
C ASN A 470 7.03 22.75 3.71
N LEU A 471 6.16 23.26 4.58
CA LEU A 471 4.94 22.56 4.97
C LEU A 471 3.73 23.47 4.81
N ASP A 472 2.78 23.04 3.98
CA ASP A 472 1.45 23.60 3.92
C ASP A 472 0.49 22.75 4.76
N VAL A 473 -0.18 23.41 5.70
CA VAL A 473 -1.18 22.78 6.57
C VAL A 473 -2.57 23.23 6.16
N TYR A 474 -3.45 22.26 5.90
CA TYR A 474 -4.84 22.46 5.54
C TYR A 474 -5.75 21.88 6.61
N GLU A 475 -6.88 22.54 6.84
CA GLU A 475 -7.98 22.02 7.64
C GLU A 475 -9.17 21.70 6.74
N ILE A 476 -9.88 20.63 7.06
CA ILE A 476 -11.20 20.36 6.47
C ILE A 476 -12.22 21.25 7.17
N GLU A 477 -12.78 22.17 6.40
CA GLU A 477 -13.88 23.03 6.82
C GLU A 477 -15.15 22.67 6.07
N LYS A 478 -16.28 23.17 6.58
CA LYS A 478 -17.58 22.97 5.95
C LYS A 478 -18.29 24.27 5.65
N VAL A 479 -18.95 24.34 4.50
CA VAL A 479 -19.85 25.43 4.11
C VAL A 479 -21.17 24.86 3.63
N ALA A 480 -22.28 25.54 3.89
CA ALA A 480 -23.57 25.12 3.34
C ALA A 480 -23.53 25.18 1.80
N ASN A 481 -24.20 24.25 1.13
CA ASN A 481 -24.35 24.28 -0.33
C ASN A 481 -25.36 25.34 -0.83
N PHE A 482 -25.86 26.17 0.08
CA PHE A 482 -26.68 27.35 -0.17
C PHE A 482 -26.17 28.52 0.67
N GLU A 483 -26.56 29.75 0.31
CA GLU A 483 -26.24 30.94 1.11
C GLU A 483 -27.00 30.89 2.44
N SER A 484 -26.31 30.47 3.51
CA SER A 484 -26.87 30.39 4.87
C SER A 484 -26.56 31.62 5.73
N SER A 485 -25.60 32.43 5.30
CA SER A 485 -25.22 33.72 5.89
C SER A 485 -24.80 34.67 4.78
N GLU A 486 -25.12 35.95 4.94
CA GLU A 486 -24.86 37.00 3.95
C GLU A 486 -23.38 36.99 3.50
N ASN A 487 -23.14 36.89 2.19
CA ASN A 487 -21.81 36.87 1.56
C ASN A 487 -20.88 35.71 1.99
N LYS A 488 -21.42 34.56 2.36
CA LYS A 488 -20.65 33.32 2.54
C LYS A 488 -21.25 32.20 1.72
N THR A 489 -20.94 32.22 0.44
CA THR A 489 -21.22 31.12 -0.50
C THR A 489 -20.01 30.19 -0.59
N PRO A 490 -20.17 28.97 -1.15
CA PRO A 490 -19.05 28.09 -1.47
C PRO A 490 -17.98 28.76 -2.35
N PHE A 491 -18.41 29.64 -3.25
CA PHE A 491 -17.54 30.34 -4.20
C PHE A 491 -16.68 31.43 -3.52
N ASP A 492 -17.10 31.91 -2.34
CA ASP A 492 -16.33 32.89 -1.57
C ASP A 492 -15.23 32.24 -0.74
N VAL A 493 -15.48 31.02 -0.22
CA VAL A 493 -14.62 30.38 0.78
C VAL A 493 -13.70 29.30 0.21
N ILE A 494 -14.11 28.64 -0.88
CA ILE A 494 -13.27 27.62 -1.53
C ILE A 494 -12.18 28.35 -2.30
N ASP A 495 -10.94 28.08 -1.93
CA ASP A 495 -9.77 28.62 -2.58
C ASP A 495 -9.18 27.62 -3.57
N GLU A 496 -9.34 27.90 -4.85
CA GLU A 496 -8.85 27.11 -5.97
C GLU A 496 -7.33 26.90 -5.95
N THR A 497 -6.55 27.82 -5.36
CA THR A 497 -5.08 27.67 -5.29
C THR A 497 -4.64 26.57 -4.36
N LEU A 498 -5.52 26.12 -3.46
CA LEU A 498 -5.25 24.99 -2.57
C LEU A 498 -5.39 23.63 -3.29
N TYR A 499 -5.90 23.64 -4.53
CA TYR A 499 -6.09 22.47 -5.41
C TYR A 499 -5.20 22.53 -6.66
N GLY A 500 -4.13 23.32 -6.62
CA GLY A 500 -3.14 23.42 -7.70
C GLY A 500 -3.59 24.23 -8.91
N LEU A 501 -4.58 25.13 -8.75
CA LEU A 501 -5.06 26.01 -9.81
C LEU A 501 -4.64 27.47 -9.56
N ASP A 502 -4.54 28.26 -10.61
CA ASP A 502 -4.45 29.72 -10.48
C ASP A 502 -5.81 30.31 -10.08
N LYS A 503 -5.79 31.51 -9.49
CA LYS A 503 -7.03 32.24 -9.18
C LYS A 503 -7.85 32.45 -10.45
N PHE A 504 -9.14 32.10 -10.39
CA PHE A 504 -10.04 32.30 -11.52
C PHE A 504 -10.26 33.81 -11.75
N VAL A 505 -10.15 34.23 -13.00
CA VAL A 505 -10.40 35.63 -13.40
C VAL A 505 -11.89 35.94 -13.40
N SER A 506 -12.73 34.95 -13.70
CA SER A 506 -14.18 35.06 -13.79
C SER A 506 -14.86 34.26 -12.68
N ILE A 507 -15.82 34.88 -12.00
CA ILE A 507 -16.66 34.19 -11.01
C ILE A 507 -17.44 33.02 -11.63
N LYS A 508 -17.79 33.12 -12.91
CA LYS A 508 -18.47 32.05 -13.64
C LYS A 508 -17.62 30.79 -13.76
N ASP A 509 -16.33 30.95 -14.10
CA ASP A 509 -15.42 29.82 -14.24
C ASP A 509 -15.19 29.13 -12.89
N LYS A 510 -15.12 29.94 -11.82
CA LYS A 510 -15.06 29.42 -10.45
C LYS A 510 -16.31 28.64 -10.07
N ILE A 511 -17.51 29.15 -10.38
CA ILE A 511 -18.77 28.44 -10.12
C ILE A 511 -18.79 27.10 -10.84
N GLU A 512 -18.48 27.09 -12.14
CA GLU A 512 -18.47 25.87 -12.95
C GLU A 512 -17.47 24.84 -12.39
N TRP A 513 -16.27 25.29 -12.03
CA TRP A 513 -15.27 24.40 -11.42
C TRP A 513 -15.72 23.83 -10.07
N VAL A 514 -16.26 24.65 -9.16
CA VAL A 514 -16.77 24.18 -7.86
C VAL A 514 -17.89 23.16 -8.06
N CYS A 515 -18.85 23.46 -8.94
CA CYS A 515 -19.97 22.55 -9.23
C CYS A 515 -19.51 21.21 -9.81
N ASN A 516 -18.46 21.21 -10.66
CA ASN A 516 -17.95 20.00 -11.29
C ASN A 516 -17.11 19.13 -10.35
N ASN A 517 -16.41 19.71 -9.39
CA ASN A 517 -15.41 19.00 -8.58
C ASN A 517 -15.89 18.63 -7.18
N PHE A 518 -16.89 19.34 -6.67
CA PHE A 518 -17.50 19.04 -5.39
C PHE A 518 -18.90 18.48 -5.67
N GLU A 519 -19.00 17.21 -6.07
CA GLU A 519 -20.21 16.52 -6.60
C GLU A 519 -21.50 16.60 -5.73
N HIS A 520 -21.48 17.26 -4.58
CA HIS A 520 -22.64 17.47 -3.70
C HIS A 520 -23.13 18.91 -3.62
N THR A 521 -22.63 19.80 -4.49
CA THR A 521 -22.73 21.25 -4.24
C THR A 521 -23.82 22.00 -4.97
N GLN A 522 -24.30 21.61 -6.15
CA GLN A 522 -25.53 22.17 -6.73
C GLN A 522 -25.88 21.54 -8.08
N LYS A 523 -26.99 20.80 -8.16
CA LYS A 523 -27.55 20.37 -9.45
C LYS A 523 -28.42 21.46 -10.11
N ASN A 524 -28.85 22.47 -9.34
CA ASN A 524 -29.70 23.56 -9.82
C ASN A 524 -29.16 24.91 -9.33
N VAL A 525 -28.58 25.70 -10.24
CA VAL A 525 -28.51 27.17 -10.10
C VAL A 525 -29.69 27.76 -10.89
N GLU A 526 -30.90 27.25 -10.64
CA GLU A 526 -32.06 27.59 -11.48
C GLU A 526 -33.22 28.28 -10.73
N SER A 527 -33.15 28.45 -9.40
CA SER A 527 -34.29 29.00 -8.63
C SER A 527 -34.01 30.23 -7.76
N ASP A 528 -32.77 30.72 -7.65
CA ASP A 528 -32.49 31.96 -6.91
C ASP A 528 -32.26 33.11 -7.88
N ASP A 529 -33.23 34.03 -8.00
CA ASP A 529 -33.13 35.21 -8.88
C ASP A 529 -31.83 36.02 -8.64
N LYS A 530 -31.24 35.96 -7.43
CA LYS A 530 -29.96 36.60 -7.10
C LYS A 530 -28.76 36.03 -7.85
N TRP A 531 -28.83 34.81 -8.38
CA TRP A 531 -27.71 34.23 -9.14
C TRP A 531 -27.51 34.95 -10.49
N ARG A 532 -28.62 35.37 -11.12
CA ARG A 532 -28.59 36.13 -12.37
C ARG A 532 -27.97 37.52 -12.15
N GLU A 533 -28.30 38.17 -11.04
CA GLU A 533 -27.69 39.43 -10.64
C GLU A 533 -26.17 39.28 -10.40
N ARG A 534 -25.72 38.16 -9.81
CA ARG A 534 -24.29 37.87 -9.60
C ARG A 534 -23.52 37.61 -10.89
N LEU A 535 -24.17 37.12 -11.96
CA LEU A 535 -23.56 36.99 -13.29
C LEU A 535 -23.46 38.31 -14.05
N GLU A 536 -24.31 39.29 -13.72
CA GLU A 536 -24.37 40.58 -14.43
C GLU A 536 -23.41 41.64 -13.84
N ILE A 537 -22.83 41.39 -12.67
CA ILE A 537 -21.81 42.25 -12.07
C ILE A 537 -20.45 41.88 -12.67
N LYS A 538 -19.97 42.74 -13.58
CA LYS A 538 -18.69 42.66 -14.29
C LYS A 538 -17.46 42.92 -13.42
#